data_AF-A0AAU1YRC7-F1
#
_entry.id   AF-A0AAU1YRC7-F1
#
_cell.length_a   1.000
_cell.length_b   1.000
_cell.length_c   1.000
_cell.angle_alpha   90.00
_cell.angle_beta   90.00
_cell.angle_gamma   90.00
#
_symmetry.space_group_name_H-M   'P 1'
#
loop_
_entity.id
_entity.type
_entity.pdbx_description
1 polymer ?
#
loop_
_entity_poly.entity_id
_entity_poly.type
_entity_poly.pdbx_seq_one_letter_code
_entity_poly.pdbx_strand_id
1 'polypeptide(L)' 'MPREERRELIAGAARTKGHVWVADLVRELGVSRMTIHRDLQHLDAQGRIRRIRSGATSTA' A
#
# COMPACT_ATOMS: atom_id res chain seq x y z
N MET A 1 -8.31 2.53 -12.93
CA MET A 1 -8.30 1.71 -11.71
C MET A 1 -9.06 2.40 -10.58
N PRO A 2 -10.18 1.82 -10.12
CA PRO A 2 -10.90 2.20 -8.89
C PRO A 2 -10.00 2.26 -7.65
N ARG A 3 -10.35 3.11 -6.68
CA ARG A 3 -9.52 3.28 -5.46
C ARG A 3 -9.52 2.03 -4.56
N GLU A 4 -10.67 1.38 -4.40
CA GLU A 4 -10.77 0.17 -3.56
C GLU A 4 -9.97 -0.99 -4.13
N GLU A 5 -10.09 -1.26 -5.43
CA GLU A 5 -9.29 -2.29 -6.11
C GLU A 5 -7.78 -2.05 -5.91
N ARG A 6 -7.33 -0.79 -5.99
CA ARG A 6 -5.93 -0.45 -5.69
C ARG A 6 -5.52 -0.76 -4.27
N ARG A 7 -6.38 -0.44 -3.31
CA ARG A 7 -6.12 -0.70 -1.89
C ARG A 7 -6.05 -2.19 -1.62
N GLU A 8 -6.91 -2.98 -2.26
CA GLU A 8 -6.85 -4.44 -2.19
C GLU A 8 -5.55 -4.99 -2.75
N LEU A 9 -5.09 -4.50 -3.90
CA LEU A 9 -3.82 -4.90 -4.48
C LEU A 9 -2.63 -4.54 -3.57
N ILE A 10 -2.62 -3.34 -2.99
CA ILE A 10 -1.57 -2.90 -2.06
C ILE A 10 -1.55 -3.78 -0.80
N ALA A 11 -2.71 -3.99 -0.18
CA ALA A 11 -2.82 -4.82 1.02
C ALA A 11 -2.48 -6.29 0.73
N GLY A 12 -2.91 -6.81 -0.42
CA GLY A 12 -2.56 -8.14 -0.91
C GLY A 12 -1.06 -8.30 -1.11
N ALA A 13 -0.42 -7.34 -1.78
CA ALA A 13 1.03 -7.33 -1.98
C ALA A 13 1.78 -7.30 -0.64
N ALA A 14 1.33 -6.50 0.33
CA ALA A 14 1.92 -6.48 1.67
C ALA A 14 1.77 -7.83 2.38
N ARG A 15 0.59 -8.47 2.31
CA ARG A 15 0.35 -9.82 2.88
C ARG A 15 1.25 -10.88 2.25
N THR A 16 1.37 -10.89 0.92
CA THR A 16 2.14 -11.90 0.19
C THR A 16 3.66 -11.70 0.31
N LYS A 17 4.14 -10.46 0.21
CA LYS A 17 5.58 -10.12 0.22
C LYS A 17 6.11 -9.81 1.63
N GLY A 18 5.24 -9.75 2.64
CA GLY A 18 5.52 -9.26 3.99
C GLY A 18 5.68 -7.74 4.07
N HIS A 19 6.19 -7.09 3.01
CA HIS A 19 6.39 -5.64 2.93
C HIS A 19 6.22 -5.12 1.50
N VAL A 20 5.93 -3.83 1.38
CA VAL A 20 5.83 -3.10 0.11
C VAL A 20 6.53 -1.75 0.22
N TRP A 21 7.22 -1.34 -0.84
CA TRP A 21 7.85 -0.03 -0.95
C TRP A 21 6.98 0.93 -1.76
N VAL A 22 6.91 2.18 -1.32
CA VAL A 22 6.16 3.22 -2.04
C VAL A 22 6.67 3.39 -3.48
N ALA A 23 7.98 3.31 -3.68
CA ALA A 23 8.58 3.45 -5.00
C ALA A 23 8.13 2.33 -5.95
N ASP A 24 8.06 1.09 -5.46
CA ASP A 24 7.61 -0.05 -6.25
C ASP A 24 6.13 0.06 -6.58
N LEU A 25 5.29 0.43 -5.59
CA LEU A 25 3.86 0.64 -5.83
C LEU A 25 3.59 1.76 -6.84
N VAL A 26 4.39 2.83 -6.85
CA VAL A 26 4.29 3.89 -7.88
C VAL A 26 4.59 3.33 -9.26
N ARG A 27 5.64 2.51 -9.39
CA ARG A 27 6.05 1.91 -10.67
C ARG A 27 5.06 0.86 -11.15
N GLU A 28 4.59 -0.01 -10.26
CA GLU A 28 3.68 -1.12 -10.57
C GLU A 28 2.26 -0.62 -10.90
N LEU A 29 1.78 0.39 -10.18
CA LEU A 29 0.38 0.85 -10.28
C LEU A 29 0.20 2.10 -11.14
N GLY A 30 1.30 2.74 -11.57
CA GLY A 30 1.27 3.92 -12.42
C GLY A 30 0.59 5.14 -11.79
N VAL A 31 0.54 5.22 -10.46
CA VAL A 31 -0.08 6.34 -9.73
C VAL A 31 0.96 7.18 -8.99
N SER A 32 0.61 8.42 -8.68
CA SER A 32 1.52 9.33 -7.98
C SER A 32 1.93 8.80 -6.60
N ARG A 33 3.12 9.20 -6.13
CA ARG A 33 3.59 8.94 -4.76
C ARG A 33 2.59 9.40 -3.70
N MET A 34 1.97 10.57 -3.89
CA MET A 34 0.93 11.09 -2.98
C MET A 34 -0.30 10.16 -2.94
N THR A 35 -0.69 9.59 -4.08
CA THR A 35 -1.78 8.60 -4.15
C THR A 35 -1.45 7.36 -3.33
N ILE A 36 -0.26 6.79 -3.51
CA ILE A 36 0.20 5.64 -2.70
C ILE A 36 0.20 5.99 -1.21
N HIS A 37 0.72 7.15 -0.82
CA HIS A 37 0.71 7.56 0.59
C HIS A 37 -0.70 7.66 1.17
N ARG A 38 -1.68 8.18 0.42
CA ARG A 38 -3.08 8.25 0.86
C ARG A 38 -3.72 6.87 0.99
N ASP A 39 -3.42 5.95 0.07
CA ASP A 39 -3.94 4.59 0.15
C ASP A 39 -3.30 3.80 1.31
N LEU A 40 -2.00 3.95 1.53
CA LEU A 40 -1.32 3.38 2.69
C LEU A 40 -1.86 3.96 4.00
N GLN A 41 -2.11 5.27 4.08
CA GLN A 41 -2.72 5.89 5.25
C GLN A 41 -4.12 5.33 5.53
N HIS A 42 -4.93 5.13 4.50
CA HIS A 42 -6.27 4.56 4.64
C HIS A 42 -6.22 3.11 5.14
N LEU A 43 -5.35 2.28 4.57
CA LEU A 43 -5.18 0.88 4.97
C LEU A 43 -4.62 0.73 6.39
N ASP A 44 -3.69 1.60 6.78
CA ASP A 44 -3.10 1.67 8.13
C ASP A 44 -4.16 2.06 9.17
N ALA A 45 -5.00 3.04 8.86
CA ALA A 45 -6.13 3.43 9.72
C ALA A 45 -7.18 2.31 9.89
N GLN A 46 -7.28 1.40 8.92
CA GLN A 46 -8.12 0.21 8.99
C GLN A 46 -7.43 -0.99 9.66
N GLY A 47 -6.17 -0.85 10.10
CA GLY A 47 -5.39 -1.93 10.70
C GLY A 47 -5.01 -3.05 9.73
N ARG A 48 -5.10 -2.81 8.40
CA ARG A 48 -4.84 -3.82 7.36
C ARG A 48 -3.36 -3.93 6.99
N ILE A 49 -2.60 -2.88 7.27
CA ILE A 49 -1.13 -2.81 7.13
C ILE A 49 -0.59 -1.95 8.28
N ARG A 50 0.74 -1.91 8.44
CA ARG A 50 1.45 -0.95 9.28
C ARG A 50 2.41 -0.13 8.43
N ARG A 51 2.29 1.20 8.45
CA ARG A 51 3.22 2.09 7.72
C ARG A 51 4.63 2.08 8.30
N ILE A 52 5.62 2.16 7.41
CA ILE A 52 7.04 2.35 7.73
C ILE A 52 7.59 3.54 6.93
N ARG A 53 8.83 3.98 7.21
CA ARG A 53 9.44 5.19 6.63
C ARG A 53 9.25 5.34 5.11
N SER A 54 9.34 4.24 4.36
CA SER A 54 9.30 4.27 2.89
C SER A 54 8.31 3.28 2.27
N GLY A 55 7.38 2.76 3.07
CA GLY A 55 6.57 1.61 2.67
C GLY A 55 5.50 1.25 3.71
N ALA A 56 5.08 0.00 3.66
CA ALA A 56 4.26 -0.61 4.69
C ALA A 56 4.56 -2.11 4.80
N THR A 57 4.25 -2.67 5.96
CA THR A 57 4.32 -4.12 6.25
C THR A 57 2.91 -4.66 6.49
N SER A 58 2.70 -5.95 6.25
CA SER A 58 1.45 -6.60 6.65
C SER A 58 1.30 -6.57 8.16
N THR A 59 0.13 -6.17 8.64
CA THR A 59 -0.31 -6.50 10.00
C THR A 59 -0.93 -7.88 9.92
N ALA A 60 -0.11 -8.91 10.16
CA ALA A 60 -0.63 -10.25 10.42
C ALA A 60 -1.46 -10.25 11.71
#